data_AF-A0A7X8ZB88-F1
#
_entry.id   AF-A0A7X8ZB88-F1
#
_cell.length_a   1.000
_cell.length_b   1.000
_cell.length_c   1.000
_cell.angle_alpha   90.00
_cell.angle_beta   90.00
_cell.angle_gamma   90.00
#
_symmetry.space_group_name_H-M   'P 1'
#
loop_
_entity.id
_entity.type
_entity.pdbx_description
1 polymer ?
#
loop_
_entity_poly.entity_id
_entity_poly.type
_entity_poly.pdbx_seq_one_letter_code
_entity_poly.pdbx_strand_id
1 'polypeptide(L)' 'PVMEKIKEGVVDNSIWQDGLGQGAHALRLAIEAAQGNEVSDYMIPYEVCTPENVDMYIEMAKERDQISNKYF' A
#
# COMPACT_ATOMS: atom_id res chain seq x y z
N PRO A 1 5.03 9.39 12.56
CA PRO A 1 4.08 8.79 11.58
C PRO A 1 2.94 8.07 12.31
N VAL A 2 1.78 7.82 11.69
CA VAL A 2 0.65 7.15 12.38
C VAL A 2 1.06 5.77 12.92
N MET A 3 1.89 5.02 12.18
CA MET A 3 2.37 3.70 12.59
C MET A 3 3.25 3.74 13.85
N GLU A 4 4.12 4.74 14.01
CA GLU A 4 4.89 4.89 15.27
C GLU A 4 3.97 5.18 16.46
N LYS A 5 2.90 5.96 16.25
CA LYS A 5 1.91 6.22 17.32
C LYS A 5 1.10 4.97 17.69
N ILE A 6 0.94 4.03 16.76
CA ILE A 6 0.33 2.72 17.04
C ILE A 6 1.27 1.89 17.93
N LYS A 7 2.57 1.85 17.61
CA LYS A 7 3.57 1.18 18.45
C LYS A 7 3.66 1.75 19.86
N GLU A 8 3.56 3.08 19.98
CA GLU A 8 3.61 3.78 21.26
C GLU A 8 2.31 3.62 22.08
N GLY A 9 1.27 2.98 21.53
CA GLY A 9 -0.02 2.82 22.20
C GLY A 9 -0.83 4.12 22.30
N VAL A 10 -0.50 5.13 21.50
CA VAL A 10 -1.22 6.41 21.44
C VAL A 10 -2.40 6.35 20.46
N VAL A 11 -2.27 5.53 19.43
CA VAL A 11 -3.34 5.23 18.45
C VAL A 11 -3.64 3.74 18.54
N ASP A 12 -4.91 3.37 18.73
CA ASP A 12 -5.26 1.96 18.85
C ASP A 12 -4.99 1.22 17.54
N ASN A 13 -5.58 1.70 16.44
CA ASN A 13 -5.51 1.07 15.12
C ASN A 13 -5.58 2.12 14.01
N SER A 14 -5.19 1.73 12.80
CA SER A 14 -5.40 2.50 11.57
C SER A 14 -5.73 1.55 10.41
N ILE A 15 -6.09 2.11 9.26
CA ILE A 15 -6.21 1.36 8.01
C ILE A 15 -4.94 1.55 7.18
N TRP A 16 -4.38 0.46 6.69
CA TRP A 16 -3.32 0.44 5.70
C TRP A 16 -3.91 0.42 4.29
N GLN A 17 -3.27 1.18 3.39
CA GLN A 17 -3.56 1.22 1.96
C GLN A 17 -2.27 0.97 1.20
N ASP A 18 -2.22 -0.12 0.42
CA ASP A 18 -1.05 -0.48 -0.37
C ASP A 18 -0.91 0.40 -1.63
N GLY A 19 -0.24 1.53 -1.48
CA GLY A 19 0.01 2.48 -2.57
C GLY A 19 0.92 1.93 -3.69
N LEU A 20 1.86 1.01 -3.36
CA LEU A 20 2.69 0.39 -4.40
C LEU A 20 1.87 -0.60 -5.23
N GLY A 21 1.05 -1.42 -4.56
CA GLY A 21 0.07 -2.28 -5.22
C GLY A 21 -0.87 -1.50 -6.13
N GLN A 22 -1.37 -0.34 -5.69
CA GLN A 22 -2.23 0.52 -6.51
C GLN A 22 -1.56 0.89 -7.84
N GLY A 23 -0.31 1.35 -7.79
CA GLY A 23 0.46 1.68 -8.99
C GLY A 23 0.71 0.46 -9.89
N ALA A 24 1.09 -0.67 -9.30
CA ALA A 24 1.37 -1.90 -10.04
C ALA A 24 0.12 -2.46 -10.74
N HIS A 25 -1.01 -2.52 -10.06
CA HIS A 25 -2.27 -3.01 -10.64
C HIS A 25 -2.87 -2.04 -11.65
N ALA A 26 -2.72 -0.73 -11.46
CA ALA A 26 -3.11 0.25 -12.46
C ALA A 26 -2.36 0.03 -13.79
N LEU A 27 -1.03 -0.18 -13.72
CA LEU A 27 -0.23 -0.46 -14.92
C LEU A 27 -0.60 -1.80 -15.55
N ARG A 28 -0.79 -2.85 -14.74
CA ARG A 28 -1.24 -4.17 -15.23
C ARG A 28 -2.55 -4.07 -16.01
N LEU A 29 -3.56 -3.42 -15.45
CA LEU A 29 -4.86 -3.25 -16.10
C LEU A 29 -4.74 -2.44 -17.41
N ALA A 30 -3.91 -1.39 -17.42
CA ALA A 30 -3.67 -0.61 -18.63
C ALA A 30 -3.03 -1.46 -19.74
N ILE A 31 -2.10 -2.34 -19.40
CA ILE A 31 -1.47 -3.28 -20.36
C ILE A 31 -2.52 -4.29 -20.88
N GLU A 32 -3.32 -4.88 -19.99
CA GLU A 32 -4.37 -5.82 -20.38
C GLU A 32 -5.39 -5.18 -21.33
N ALA A 33 -5.83 -3.95 -21.02
CA ALA A 33 -6.71 -3.19 -21.89
C ALA A 33 -6.07 -2.88 -23.26
N ALA A 34 -4.79 -2.51 -23.29
CA ALA A 34 -4.06 -2.25 -24.53
C ALA A 34 -3.89 -3.50 -25.41
N GLN A 35 -3.92 -4.70 -24.80
CA GLN A 35 -3.92 -5.98 -25.51
C GLN A 35 -5.30 -6.40 -26.03
N GLY A 36 -6.35 -5.60 -25.75
CA GLY A 36 -7.72 -5.88 -26.16
C GLY A 36 -8.48 -6.80 -25.22
N ASN A 37 -7.94 -7.09 -24.03
CA ASN A 37 -8.66 -7.85 -23.01
C ASN A 37 -9.71 -6.95 -22.34
N GLU A 38 -10.85 -7.54 -21.98
CA GLU A 38 -11.82 -6.87 -21.12
C GLU A 38 -11.24 -6.73 -19.71
N VAL A 39 -11.32 -5.52 -19.16
CA VAL A 39 -10.83 -5.20 -17.82
C VAL A 39 -11.97 -4.65 -16.96
N SER A 40 -11.87 -4.82 -15.65
CA SER A 40 -12.82 -4.29 -14.67
C SER A 40 -12.06 -3.59 -13.55
N ASP A 41 -12.80 -2.83 -12.74
CA ASP A 41 -12.25 -2.16 -11.57
C ASP A 41 -11.57 -3.18 -10.65
N TYR A 42 -10.38 -2.83 -10.18
CA TYR A 42 -9.62 -3.64 -9.25
C TYR A 42 -9.48 -2.90 -7.93
N MET A 43 -10.05 -3.48 -6.87
CA MET A 43 -9.95 -2.96 -5.52
C MET A 43 -8.93 -3.74 -4.73
N ILE A 44 -7.91 -3.05 -4.24
CA ILE A 44 -6.97 -3.62 -3.27
C ILE A 44 -7.65 -3.63 -1.90
N PRO A 45 -7.64 -4.76 -1.18
CA PRO A 45 -8.20 -4.83 0.16
C PRO A 45 -7.58 -3.81 1.10
N TYR A 46 -8.43 -3.14 1.88
CA TYR A 46 -7.99 -2.40 3.04
C TYR A 46 -7.58 -3.37 4.14
N GLU A 47 -6.47 -3.07 4.81
CA GLU A 47 -5.99 -3.91 5.91
C GLU A 47 -5.99 -3.12 7.22
N VAL A 48 -6.34 -3.79 8.32
CA VAL A 48 -6.29 -3.17 9.65
C VAL A 48 -4.86 -3.25 10.17
N CYS A 49 -4.28 -2.07 10.42
CA CYS A 49 -3.01 -1.90 11.09
C CYS A 49 -3.24 -1.78 12.60
N THR A 50 -2.64 -2.70 13.33
CA THR A 50 -2.77 -2.97 14.77
C THR A 50 -1.38 -2.99 15.40
N PRO A 51 -1.25 -2.89 16.74
CA PRO A 51 0.03 -3.02 17.40
C PRO A 51 0.76 -4.34 17.08
N GLU A 52 0.03 -5.42 16.80
CA GLU A 52 0.60 -6.74 16.53
C GLU A 52 1.20 -6.87 15.13
N ASN A 53 0.77 -6.06 14.16
CA ASN A 53 1.22 -6.15 12.75
C ASN A 53 1.83 -4.86 12.19
N VAL A 54 1.91 -3.78 12.97
CA VAL A 54 2.41 -2.47 12.52
C VAL A 54 3.84 -2.50 11.97
N ASP A 55 4.69 -3.38 12.46
CA ASP A 55 6.07 -3.54 11.98
C ASP A 55 6.15 -3.91 10.49
N MET A 56 5.22 -4.75 10.02
CA MET A 56 5.13 -5.14 8.61
C MET A 56 4.88 -3.91 7.72
N TYR A 57 3.92 -3.07 8.12
CA TYR A 57 3.55 -1.87 7.35
C TYR A 57 4.62 -0.77 7.42
N ILE A 58 5.37 -0.69 8.51
CA ILE A 58 6.55 0.20 8.60
C ILE A 58 7.59 -0.21 7.57
N GLU A 59 7.85 -1.52 7.39
CA GLU A 59 8.82 -1.99 6.40
C GLU A 59 8.33 -1.72 4.97
N MET A 60 7.06 -2.04 4.67
CA MET A 60 6.45 -1.70 3.37
C MET A 60 6.51 -0.19 3.08
N ALA A 61 6.33 0.66 4.08
CA ALA A 61 6.45 2.10 3.92
C ALA A 61 7.89 2.53 3.59
N LYS A 62 8.91 1.90 4.20
CA LYS A 62 10.32 2.18 3.86
C LYS A 62 10.63 1.78 2.42
N GLU A 63 10.16 0.62 1.97
CA GLU A 63 10.33 0.18 0.58
C GLU A 63 9.71 1.18 -0.40
N ARG A 64 8.47 1.61 -0.12
CA ARG A 64 7.80 2.67 -0.90
C ARG A 64 8.63 3.95 -0.92
N ASP A 65 9.12 4.40 0.23
CA ASP A 65 9.87 5.65 0.34
C ASP A 65 11.22 5.57 -0.38
N GLN A 66 11.88 4.41 -0.37
CA GLN A 66 13.10 4.17 -1.15
C GLN A 66 12.85 4.28 -2.66
N ILE A 67 11.76 3.70 -3.15
CA ILE A 67 11.36 3.83 -4.56
C ILE A 67 11.06 5.30 -4.87
N SER A 68 10.28 5.96 -4.01
CA SER A 68 9.93 7.38 -4.19
C SER A 68 11.18 8.23 -4.31
N ASN A 69 12.09 8.17 -3.33
CA ASN A 69 13.31 8.98 -3.30
C ASN A 69 14.28 8.68 -4.45
N LYS A 70 14.19 7.50 -5.07
CA LYS A 70 15.03 7.13 -6.21
C LYS A 70 14.54 7.73 -7.52
N TYR A 71 13.23 7.90 -7.68
CA TYR A 71 12.62 8.25 -8.96
C TYR A 71 11.90 9.61 -8.98
N PHE A 72 11.68 10.22 -7.81
CA PHE A 72 10.99 11.50 -7.61
C PHE A 72 11.75 12.36 -6.60
#